data_AF-A0A815G1G7-F1
#
_entry.id   AF-A0A815G1G7-F1
#
_cell.length_a   1.000
_cell.length_b   1.000
_cell.length_c   1.000
_cell.angle_alpha   90.00
_cell.angle_beta   90.00
_cell.angle_gamma   90.00
#
_symmetry.space_group_name_H-M   'P 1'
#
loop_
_entity.id
_entity.type
_entity.pdbx_description
1 polymer ?
#
loop_
_entity_poly.entity_id
_entity_poly.type
_entity_poly.pdbx_seq_one_letter_code
_entity_poly.pdbx_strand_id
1 'polypeptide(L)'
;MLTSAPLFLHFPVDHKPLILTTDASGIGVGGVLQQKVDGQLRNLYYHSQLMTPCEKKYSTIEKEALAIYKCFARMRPFLLGRSIILMTDHCPLCNIMHKTVRNVRVDRIATLIQEYNIEQVIHIKGRENCLPDYLSRHPREQDDELYDIDYGIASKENFLQPEFPAEGAQVSLLRSNKPRLVAAMTLRSRKNKNQTVQVTTIPDNEDALNNNDFNSESDKDTPSTSPIPLNFSSNHFDVTKLKEEQQKDSHIQHIIQQLKENPGNPTFTCKDGLLYKLITPSRFSKTNVPVVYLSSFMIKPLLHACHDDPMIGGHFSTNRTYNKIRTHYWWPNMKHTIKKHIQSCLLCQQYNISRYKKHGHLRPIPPHDGPFMLVGIDYCGPFKRTPRENQYVLVITDYFTRHITAIALPDCSAQTTAQALFNDYFCKYGIPAVIISDQGPHFQNILMENIQK
;
A
#
# COMPACT_ATOMS: atom_id res chain seq x y z
N MET A 1 0.51 -36.20 8.35
CA MET A 1 -0.04 -34.83 8.47
C MET A 1 0.89 -34.03 9.36
N LEU A 2 1.09 -32.73 9.08
CA LEU A 2 1.89 -31.80 9.89
C LEU A 2 1.05 -30.52 10.12
N THR A 3 -0.17 -30.71 10.64
CA THR A 3 -1.24 -29.69 10.66
C THR A 3 -1.98 -29.65 12.00
N SER A 4 -1.29 -30.04 13.07
CA SER A 4 -1.76 -29.95 14.46
C SER A 4 -0.70 -29.19 15.27
N ALA A 5 -1.16 -28.41 16.26
CA ALA A 5 -0.32 -27.50 17.03
C ALA A 5 0.84 -28.20 17.79
N PRO A 6 1.96 -27.49 18.06
CA PRO A 6 2.17 -26.05 17.84
C PRO A 6 2.75 -25.73 16.46
N LEU A 7 2.62 -24.45 16.02
CA LEU A 7 3.31 -23.95 14.81
C LEU A 7 4.83 -24.01 14.94
N PHE A 8 5.34 -24.03 16.17
CA PHE A 8 6.73 -24.31 16.52
C PHE A 8 6.83 -25.76 17.00
N LEU A 9 7.66 -26.58 16.35
CA LEU A 9 7.98 -27.90 16.88
C LEU A 9 8.87 -27.79 18.14
N HIS A 10 9.77 -26.80 18.17
CA HIS A 10 10.54 -26.39 19.35
C HIS A 10 10.82 -24.88 19.32
N PHE A 11 11.11 -24.29 20.48
CA PHE A 11 11.71 -22.96 20.56
C PHE A 11 13.21 -23.01 20.22
N PRO A 12 13.77 -21.98 19.57
CA PRO A 12 15.22 -21.88 19.35
C PRO A 12 15.96 -21.67 20.69
N VAL A 13 17.03 -22.44 20.89
CA VAL A 13 17.96 -22.27 22.02
C VAL A 13 18.96 -21.18 21.66
N ASP A 14 19.16 -20.19 22.53
CA ASP A 14 20.12 -19.12 22.27
C ASP A 14 21.57 -19.61 22.26
N HIS A 15 22.45 -18.82 21.64
CA HIS A 15 23.88 -19.11 21.42
C HIS A 15 24.22 -20.37 20.60
N LYS A 16 23.22 -21.12 20.06
CA LYS A 16 23.43 -22.21 19.09
C LYS A 16 23.04 -21.75 17.67
N PRO A 17 23.86 -21.97 16.62
CA PRO A 17 23.58 -21.45 15.27
C PRO A 17 22.31 -22.07 14.68
N LEU A 18 21.56 -21.25 13.94
CA LEU A 18 20.37 -21.68 13.21
C LEU A 18 20.77 -22.25 11.84
N ILE A 19 20.14 -23.34 11.46
CA ILE A 19 20.35 -24.00 10.16
C ILE A 19 19.13 -23.69 9.29
N LEU A 20 19.33 -23.00 8.17
CA LEU A 20 18.27 -22.71 7.20
C LEU A 20 18.57 -23.46 5.90
N THR A 21 17.70 -24.42 5.55
CA THR A 21 17.82 -25.20 4.31
C THR A 21 16.75 -24.75 3.31
N THR A 22 17.10 -24.48 2.05
CA THR A 22 16.18 -23.92 1.02
C THR A 22 16.23 -24.63 -0.33
N ASP A 23 15.15 -24.52 -1.11
CA ASP A 23 14.96 -25.15 -2.44
C ASP A 23 13.93 -24.38 -3.30
N ALA A 24 14.06 -24.39 -4.64
CA ALA A 24 13.13 -23.75 -5.56
C ALA A 24 12.66 -24.62 -6.74
N SER A 25 11.37 -24.96 -6.77
CA SER A 25 10.78 -25.67 -7.91
C SER A 25 10.34 -24.74 -9.05
N GLY A 26 9.79 -25.32 -10.12
CA GLY A 26 9.07 -24.57 -11.15
C GLY A 26 7.75 -23.94 -10.69
N ILE A 27 7.28 -24.26 -9.48
CA ILE A 27 5.95 -23.91 -8.96
C ILE A 27 6.03 -22.95 -7.76
N GLY A 28 6.98 -23.17 -6.85
CA GLY A 28 7.09 -22.49 -5.56
C GLY A 28 8.49 -22.59 -4.95
N VAL A 29 8.66 -21.95 -3.80
CA VAL A 29 9.87 -22.01 -2.97
C VAL A 29 9.57 -22.77 -1.68
N GLY A 30 10.57 -23.52 -1.20
CA GLY A 30 10.50 -24.26 0.06
C GLY A 30 11.69 -23.90 0.96
N GLY A 31 11.48 -23.96 2.28
CA GLY A 31 12.56 -23.80 3.23
C GLY A 31 12.23 -24.35 4.61
N VAL A 32 13.25 -24.78 5.34
CA VAL A 32 13.11 -25.33 6.69
C VAL A 32 14.14 -24.69 7.61
N LEU A 33 13.67 -24.11 8.71
CA LEU A 33 14.50 -23.64 9.81
C LEU A 33 14.68 -24.78 10.81
N GLN A 34 15.92 -25.06 11.17
CA GLN A 34 16.34 -26.15 12.03
C GLN A 34 17.40 -25.64 13.02
N GLN A 35 17.64 -26.39 14.08
CA GLN A 35 18.76 -26.14 15.00
C GLN A 35 19.29 -27.47 15.54
N LYS A 36 20.62 -27.58 15.65
CA LYS A 36 21.24 -28.77 16.25
C LYS A 36 21.30 -28.60 17.76
N VAL A 37 20.48 -29.37 18.47
CA VAL A 37 20.36 -29.34 19.93
C VAL A 37 20.68 -30.74 20.46
N ASP A 38 21.79 -30.82 21.19
CA ASP A 38 22.22 -31.99 21.96
C ASP A 38 22.41 -33.23 21.06
N GLY A 39 23.12 -33.00 19.95
CA GLY A 39 23.39 -33.97 18.89
C GLY A 39 22.27 -34.07 17.84
N GLN A 40 21.01 -33.88 18.25
CA GLN A 40 19.83 -34.05 17.40
C GLN A 40 19.52 -32.79 16.57
N LEU A 41 19.00 -33.00 15.35
CA LEU A 41 18.53 -31.91 14.48
C LEU A 41 17.04 -31.67 14.75
N ARG A 42 16.70 -30.55 15.38
CA ARG A 42 15.31 -30.16 15.70
C ARG A 42 14.80 -29.17 14.66
N ASN A 43 13.66 -29.46 14.06
CA ASN A 43 12.98 -28.50 13.18
C ASN A 43 12.31 -27.43 14.04
N LEU A 44 12.32 -26.19 13.58
CA LEU A 44 11.75 -25.03 14.26
C LEU A 44 10.56 -24.46 13.50
N TYR A 45 10.70 -24.28 12.18
CA TYR A 45 9.71 -23.66 11.30
C TYR A 45 9.82 -24.20 9.86
N TYR A 46 8.70 -24.21 9.14
CA TYR A 46 8.64 -24.58 7.72
C TYR A 46 8.07 -23.42 6.90
N HIS A 47 8.74 -23.03 5.82
CA HIS A 47 8.23 -22.09 4.83
C HIS A 47 7.94 -22.79 3.50
N SER A 48 6.85 -22.38 2.85
CA SER A 48 6.43 -22.89 1.56
C SER A 48 5.51 -21.86 0.91
N GLN A 49 5.86 -21.40 -0.30
CA GLN A 49 5.17 -20.27 -0.94
C GLN A 49 5.14 -20.41 -2.47
N LEU A 50 4.00 -20.11 -3.07
CA LEU A 50 3.84 -20.07 -4.52
C LEU A 50 4.71 -18.98 -5.16
N MET A 51 5.29 -19.30 -6.33
CA MET A 51 5.90 -18.28 -7.19
C MET A 51 4.82 -17.58 -8.03
N THR A 52 4.97 -16.27 -8.20
CA THR A 52 4.17 -15.47 -9.12
C THR A 52 4.41 -15.88 -10.58
N PRO A 53 3.50 -15.56 -11.53
CA PRO A 53 3.69 -15.83 -12.96
C PRO A 53 4.92 -15.18 -13.62
N CYS A 54 5.59 -14.25 -12.92
CA CYS A 54 6.86 -13.66 -13.31
C CYS A 54 8.05 -14.47 -12.78
N GLU A 55 8.05 -14.80 -11.48
CA GLU A 55 9.10 -15.59 -10.83
C GLU A 55 9.20 -17.01 -11.40
N LYS A 56 8.07 -17.63 -11.77
CA LYS A 56 8.07 -18.93 -12.46
C LYS A 56 8.88 -18.95 -13.77
N LYS A 57 9.14 -17.79 -14.37
CA LYS A 57 9.94 -17.63 -15.61
C LYS A 57 11.42 -17.32 -15.37
N TYR A 58 11.86 -17.23 -14.12
CA TYR A 58 13.27 -17.05 -13.79
C TYR A 58 14.07 -18.33 -14.07
N SER A 59 15.37 -18.16 -14.32
CA SER A 59 16.32 -19.28 -14.46
C SER A 59 16.55 -19.99 -13.12
N THR A 60 17.09 -21.21 -13.13
CA THR A 60 17.26 -22.03 -11.91
C THR A 60 18.05 -21.29 -10.82
N ILE A 61 19.19 -20.70 -11.15
CA ILE A 61 20.02 -19.94 -10.19
C ILE A 61 19.28 -18.74 -9.56
N GLU A 62 18.38 -18.11 -10.31
CA GLU A 62 17.55 -16.99 -9.82
C GLU A 62 16.37 -17.46 -8.98
N LYS A 63 15.85 -18.67 -9.24
CA LYS A 63 14.82 -19.31 -8.43
C LYS A 63 15.37 -19.75 -7.08
N GLU A 64 16.54 -20.36 -7.06
CA GLU A 64 17.23 -20.76 -5.82
C GLU A 64 17.60 -19.54 -4.97
N ALA A 65 18.17 -18.49 -5.59
CA ALA A 65 18.41 -17.23 -4.89
C ALA A 65 17.10 -16.60 -4.36
N LEU A 66 15.99 -16.70 -5.10
CA LEU A 66 14.69 -16.23 -4.67
C LEU A 66 14.12 -17.05 -3.49
N ALA A 67 14.37 -18.37 -3.44
CA ALA A 67 13.99 -19.20 -2.30
C ALA A 67 14.75 -18.79 -1.03
N ILE A 68 16.07 -18.56 -1.14
CA ILE A 68 16.88 -17.98 -0.06
C ILE A 68 16.24 -16.66 0.40
N TYR A 69 16.06 -15.69 -0.50
CA TYR A 69 15.48 -14.37 -0.15
C TYR A 69 14.11 -14.48 0.53
N LYS A 70 13.18 -15.29 -0.01
CA LYS A 70 11.83 -15.44 0.55
C LYS A 70 11.83 -16.12 1.92
N CYS A 71 12.73 -17.08 2.15
CA CYS A 71 12.90 -17.70 3.46
C CYS A 71 13.50 -16.71 4.48
N PHE A 72 14.57 -15.99 4.13
CA PHE A 72 15.15 -14.96 4.99
C PHE A 72 14.13 -13.87 5.34
N ALA A 73 13.32 -13.41 4.38
CA ALA A 73 12.27 -12.41 4.60
C ALA A 73 11.16 -12.91 5.55
N ARG A 74 10.61 -14.12 5.34
CA ARG A 74 9.55 -14.69 6.22
C ARG A 74 10.08 -15.03 7.61
N MET A 75 11.32 -15.51 7.71
CA MET A 75 11.92 -15.96 8.97
C MET A 75 12.72 -14.87 9.68
N ARG A 76 12.71 -13.61 9.19
CA ARG A 76 13.46 -12.48 9.75
C ARG A 76 13.43 -12.38 11.28
N PRO A 77 12.28 -12.53 11.99
CA PRO A 77 12.23 -12.41 13.45
C PRO A 77 13.03 -13.50 14.21
N PHE A 78 13.34 -14.63 13.57
CA PHE A 78 14.14 -15.70 14.16
C PHE A 78 15.63 -15.57 13.84
N LEU A 79 15.94 -15.01 12.66
CA LEU A 79 17.28 -14.95 12.05
C LEU A 79 18.06 -13.70 12.42
N LEU A 80 17.40 -12.54 12.57
CA LEU A 80 18.09 -11.26 12.81
C LEU A 80 18.84 -11.29 14.15
N GLY A 81 20.14 -10.95 14.11
CA GLY A 81 21.02 -10.95 15.30
C GLY A 81 21.53 -12.32 15.76
N ARG A 82 21.20 -13.42 15.07
CA ARG A 82 21.72 -14.77 15.35
C ARG A 82 22.66 -15.27 14.25
N SER A 83 23.55 -16.19 14.60
CA SER A 83 24.38 -16.97 13.67
C SER A 83 23.55 -17.91 12.80
N ILE A 84 23.83 -17.93 11.50
CA ILE A 84 23.07 -18.70 10.50
C ILE A 84 24.01 -19.53 9.63
N ILE A 85 23.68 -20.82 9.49
CA ILE A 85 24.24 -21.76 8.53
C ILE A 85 23.20 -21.93 7.42
N LEU A 86 23.52 -21.48 6.21
CA LEU A 86 22.63 -21.61 5.04
C LEU A 86 22.97 -22.88 4.27
N MET A 87 21.98 -23.69 3.93
CA MET A 87 22.14 -24.96 3.21
C MET A 87 21.29 -24.96 1.93
N THR A 88 21.92 -25.28 0.79
CA THR A 88 21.29 -25.30 -0.54
C THR A 88 21.93 -26.42 -1.37
N ASP A 89 21.19 -27.01 -2.31
CA ASP A 89 21.74 -27.95 -3.30
C ASP A 89 22.25 -27.26 -4.57
N HIS A 90 22.23 -25.91 -4.61
CA HIS A 90 22.71 -25.15 -5.75
C HIS A 90 24.12 -24.57 -5.53
N CYS A 91 25.13 -25.40 -5.82
CA CYS A 91 26.55 -25.10 -5.64
C CYS A 91 27.02 -23.68 -6.07
N PRO A 92 26.54 -23.05 -7.15
CA PRO A 92 26.91 -21.66 -7.50
C PRO A 92 26.59 -20.64 -6.40
N LEU A 93 25.54 -20.84 -5.62
CA LEU A 93 25.10 -19.92 -4.57
C LEU A 93 25.89 -20.06 -3.26
N CYS A 94 26.69 -21.11 -3.09
CA CYS A 94 27.60 -21.23 -1.95
C CYS A 94 28.67 -20.11 -1.90
N ASN A 95 28.89 -19.42 -3.03
CA ASN A 95 29.79 -18.26 -3.11
C ASN A 95 29.04 -16.90 -3.11
N ILE A 96 27.72 -16.85 -2.91
CA ILE A 96 26.89 -15.64 -3.06
C ILE A 96 27.37 -14.44 -2.23
N MET A 97 27.98 -14.68 -1.07
CA MET A 97 28.51 -13.65 -0.17
C MET A 97 29.94 -13.19 -0.51
N HIS A 98 30.68 -13.94 -1.32
CA HIS A 98 32.12 -13.75 -1.53
C HIS A 98 32.53 -13.47 -2.99
N LYS A 99 31.67 -13.78 -3.97
CA LYS A 99 31.94 -13.55 -5.39
C LYS A 99 30.67 -13.05 -6.07
N THR A 100 30.78 -11.94 -6.80
CA THR A 100 29.71 -11.45 -7.68
C THR A 100 29.36 -12.53 -8.70
N VAL A 101 28.08 -12.89 -8.76
CA VAL A 101 27.58 -13.83 -9.76
C VAL A 101 27.38 -13.03 -11.06
N ARG A 102 27.49 -13.64 -12.24
CA ARG A 102 27.16 -12.94 -13.50
C ARG A 102 25.63 -12.82 -13.69
N ASN A 103 24.91 -12.42 -12.64
CA ASN A 103 23.46 -12.21 -12.65
C ASN A 103 23.05 -11.15 -11.62
N VAL A 104 22.60 -10.00 -12.12
CA VAL A 104 22.17 -8.81 -11.35
C VAL A 104 21.04 -9.10 -10.34
N ARG A 105 20.19 -10.11 -10.57
CA ARG A 105 19.16 -10.52 -9.59
C ARG A 105 19.77 -11.23 -8.39
N VAL A 106 20.76 -12.10 -8.64
CA VAL A 106 21.47 -12.84 -7.60
C VAL A 106 22.35 -11.89 -6.78
N ASP A 107 23.07 -10.97 -7.43
CA ASP A 107 23.85 -9.94 -6.73
C ASP A 107 22.95 -9.05 -5.85
N ARG A 108 21.79 -8.61 -6.37
CA ARG A 108 20.81 -7.85 -5.58
C ARG A 108 20.30 -8.64 -4.37
N ILE A 109 20.11 -9.95 -4.51
CA ILE A 109 19.69 -10.81 -3.40
C ILE A 109 20.83 -10.94 -2.38
N ALA A 110 22.09 -11.06 -2.82
CA ALA A 110 23.27 -11.02 -1.95
C ALA A 110 23.28 -9.73 -1.11
N THR A 111 23.08 -8.56 -1.73
CA THR A 111 22.99 -7.28 -1.01
C THR A 111 21.84 -7.23 0.00
N LEU A 112 20.72 -7.90 -0.27
CA LEU A 112 19.57 -7.95 0.65
C LEU A 112 19.80 -8.89 1.85
N ILE A 113 20.58 -9.96 1.69
CA ILE A 113 20.89 -10.90 2.80
C ILE A 113 22.15 -10.53 3.60
N GLN A 114 22.87 -9.47 3.21
CA GLN A 114 24.03 -8.94 3.95
C GLN A 114 23.69 -8.37 5.35
N GLU A 115 22.42 -8.14 5.67
CA GLU A 115 21.98 -7.71 7.00
C GLU A 115 21.95 -8.86 8.06
N TYR A 116 22.13 -10.12 7.64
CA TYR A 116 22.08 -11.29 8.52
C TYR A 116 23.48 -11.88 8.75
N ASN A 117 23.73 -12.40 9.95
CA ASN A 117 25.01 -13.04 10.30
C ASN A 117 25.10 -14.48 9.75
N ILE A 118 25.32 -14.60 8.44
CA ILE A 118 25.52 -15.89 7.76
C ILE A 118 26.98 -16.31 7.94
N GLU A 119 27.23 -17.30 8.80
CA GLU A 119 28.58 -17.82 9.09
C GLU A 119 29.16 -18.61 7.92
N GLN A 120 28.31 -19.35 7.20
CA GLN A 120 28.70 -20.22 6.09
C GLN A 120 27.50 -20.58 5.20
N VAL A 121 27.77 -20.81 3.91
CA VAL A 121 26.81 -21.35 2.94
C VAL A 121 27.30 -22.72 2.45
N ILE A 122 26.62 -23.79 2.84
CA ILE A 122 27.02 -25.17 2.61
C ILE A 122 26.23 -25.77 1.44
N HIS A 123 26.94 -26.47 0.56
CA HIS A 123 26.32 -27.30 -0.48
C HIS A 123 25.89 -28.66 0.08
N ILE A 124 24.62 -29.03 -0.10
CA ILE A 124 24.11 -30.39 0.15
C ILE A 124 23.76 -31.09 -1.17
N LYS A 125 23.64 -32.42 -1.17
CA LYS A 125 23.11 -33.11 -2.35
C LYS A 125 21.58 -32.95 -2.37
N GLY A 126 20.95 -32.75 -3.53
CA GLY A 126 19.48 -32.69 -3.62
C GLY A 126 18.77 -33.94 -3.05
N ARG A 127 19.42 -35.11 -3.06
CA ARG A 127 18.95 -36.35 -2.40
C ARG A 127 18.90 -36.28 -0.86
N GLU A 128 19.56 -35.29 -0.26
CA GLU A 128 19.57 -35.00 1.17
C GLU A 128 18.64 -33.81 1.49
N ASN A 129 18.19 -33.05 0.47
CA ASN A 129 17.36 -31.83 0.58
C ASN A 129 15.83 -32.12 0.60
N CYS A 130 15.41 -33.32 1.02
CA CYS A 130 14.05 -33.82 0.77
C CYS A 130 12.91 -32.98 1.37
N LEU A 131 13.15 -32.24 2.46
CA LEU A 131 12.11 -31.45 3.11
C LEU A 131 11.83 -30.12 2.37
N PRO A 132 12.83 -29.27 2.07
CA PRO A 132 12.65 -28.14 1.15
C PRO A 132 12.11 -28.54 -0.23
N ASP A 133 12.64 -29.60 -0.86
CA ASP A 133 12.17 -30.08 -2.18
C ASP A 133 10.68 -30.47 -2.18
N TYR A 134 10.21 -31.16 -1.13
CA TYR A 134 8.79 -31.46 -0.99
C TYR A 134 7.94 -30.19 -0.84
N LEU A 135 8.41 -29.21 -0.05
CA LEU A 135 7.73 -27.95 0.23
C LEU A 135 7.73 -26.98 -0.96
N SER A 136 8.76 -27.01 -1.81
CA SER A 136 8.85 -26.18 -3.01
C SER A 136 7.96 -26.71 -4.13
N ARG A 137 7.78 -28.04 -4.22
CA ARG A 137 6.92 -28.74 -5.19
C ARG A 137 5.44 -28.71 -4.84
N HIS A 138 5.09 -28.72 -3.54
CA HIS A 138 3.71 -28.70 -3.05
C HIS A 138 3.37 -27.41 -2.28
N PRO A 139 3.58 -26.21 -2.86
CA PRO A 139 3.28 -24.97 -2.18
C PRO A 139 1.77 -24.83 -2.03
N ARG A 140 1.32 -24.65 -0.78
CA ARG A 140 -0.07 -24.28 -0.52
C ARG A 140 -0.31 -22.84 -0.97
N GLU A 141 -1.53 -22.58 -1.40
CA GLU A 141 -2.10 -21.24 -1.29
C GLU A 141 -2.19 -20.96 0.22
N GLN A 142 -1.26 -20.14 0.73
CA GLN A 142 -1.40 -19.52 2.04
C GLN A 142 -2.22 -18.25 1.81
N ASP A 143 -3.45 -18.22 2.32
CA ASP A 143 -4.09 -16.96 2.64
C ASP A 143 -3.23 -16.31 3.73
N ASP A 144 -2.64 -15.14 3.46
CA ASP A 144 -1.61 -14.52 4.32
C ASP A 144 -2.18 -13.92 5.64
N GLU A 145 -3.46 -14.18 5.95
CA GLU A 145 -4.23 -13.63 7.09
C GLU A 145 -3.54 -13.76 8.46
N LEU A 146 -2.68 -14.76 8.68
CA LEU A 146 -1.98 -14.97 9.95
C LEU A 146 -0.70 -14.13 10.11
N TYR A 147 -0.22 -13.49 9.05
CA TYR A 147 1.01 -12.68 9.03
C TYR A 147 0.81 -11.27 8.46
N ASP A 148 -0.32 -11.00 7.79
CA ASP A 148 -0.86 -9.65 7.58
C ASP A 148 -1.57 -9.10 8.85
N ILE A 149 -1.45 -9.78 10.00
CA ILE A 149 -1.83 -9.24 11.31
C ILE A 149 -0.84 -8.14 11.69
N ASP A 150 -1.22 -6.88 11.41
CA ASP A 150 -0.49 -5.68 11.78
C ASP A 150 -0.07 -5.68 13.26
N TYR A 151 1.24 -5.72 13.52
CA TYR A 151 1.81 -5.39 14.83
C TYR A 151 1.78 -3.86 15.08
N GLY A 152 0.57 -3.29 15.07
CA GLY A 152 0.27 -1.97 15.62
C GLY A 152 0.54 -0.73 14.75
N ILE A 153 0.81 -0.85 13.45
CA ILE A 153 1.06 0.31 12.55
C ILE A 153 0.04 0.35 11.39
N ALA A 154 -1.24 0.44 11.76
CA ALA A 154 -2.35 0.39 10.80
C ALA A 154 -2.38 1.57 9.82
N SER A 155 -2.55 1.27 8.53
CA SER A 155 -3.24 2.18 7.59
C SER A 155 -4.62 1.62 7.26
N LYS A 156 -5.65 2.17 7.93
CA LYS A 156 -7.05 1.74 7.91
C LYS A 156 -7.57 1.21 6.56
N GLU A 157 -8.11 -0.01 6.59
CA GLU A 157 -9.45 -0.34 6.07
C GLU A 157 -9.87 -1.73 6.64
N ASN A 158 -11.16 -2.06 6.58
CA ASN A 158 -11.75 -3.35 7.02
C ASN A 158 -11.71 -3.70 8.53
N PHE A 159 -12.35 -2.89 9.39
CA PHE A 159 -13.00 -3.46 10.58
C PHE A 159 -14.38 -4.01 10.18
N LEU A 160 -14.53 -5.33 10.13
CA LEU A 160 -15.85 -5.96 10.25
C LEU A 160 -16.30 -5.89 11.71
N GLN A 161 -17.52 -5.43 11.95
CA GLN A 161 -18.08 -5.38 13.30
C GLN A 161 -18.56 -6.77 13.72
N PRO A 162 -18.16 -7.29 14.89
CA PRO A 162 -18.85 -8.41 15.51
C PRO A 162 -20.17 -7.92 16.12
N GLU A 163 -21.28 -8.50 15.69
CA GLU A 163 -22.59 -8.25 16.31
C GLU A 163 -22.63 -8.88 17.71
N PHE A 164 -22.99 -8.09 18.72
CA PHE A 164 -23.28 -8.57 20.06
C PHE A 164 -24.72 -8.15 20.44
N PRO A 165 -25.57 -9.08 20.91
CA PRO A 165 -26.92 -8.74 21.35
C PRO A 165 -26.89 -8.10 22.73
N ALA A 166 -27.61 -6.98 22.90
CA ALA A 166 -27.87 -6.35 24.18
C ALA A 166 -29.24 -5.66 24.16
N GLU A 167 -30.19 -6.17 24.94
CA GLU A 167 -31.49 -5.54 25.15
C GLU A 167 -31.41 -4.48 26.27
N GLY A 168 -32.27 -3.46 26.19
CA GLY A 168 -32.86 -2.82 27.38
C GLY A 168 -31.99 -1.92 28.28
N ALA A 169 -31.73 -0.68 27.85
CA ALA A 169 -31.66 0.49 28.75
C ALA A 169 -31.99 1.79 27.99
N GLN A 170 -32.52 2.80 28.67
CA GLN A 170 -32.97 4.08 28.08
C GLN A 170 -32.28 5.30 28.74
N VAL A 171 -32.41 6.47 28.09
CA VAL A 171 -32.17 7.85 28.63
C VAL A 171 -30.67 8.20 28.84
N SER A 172 -30.15 9.39 28.52
CA SER A 172 -30.67 10.61 27.85
C SER A 172 -29.65 11.23 26.88
N LEU A 173 -30.12 12.04 25.93
CA LEU A 173 -29.29 12.86 25.04
C LEU A 173 -29.08 14.27 25.60
N LEU A 174 -27.83 14.72 25.64
CA LEU A 174 -27.48 16.15 25.60
C LEU A 174 -26.56 16.41 24.41
N ARG A 175 -26.90 17.40 23.59
CA ARG A 175 -26.19 17.74 22.34
C ARG A 175 -25.03 18.69 22.61
N SER A 176 -23.91 18.50 21.91
CA SER A 176 -23.06 19.61 21.48
C SER A 176 -22.66 19.41 20.01
N ASN A 177 -22.55 20.50 19.26
CA ASN A 177 -22.56 20.45 17.79
C ASN A 177 -21.16 20.25 17.19
N LYS A 178 -21.06 19.32 16.22
CA LYS A 178 -20.07 19.39 15.13
C LYS A 178 -20.75 19.04 13.79
N PRO A 179 -20.40 19.71 12.68
CA PRO A 179 -21.13 19.61 11.42
C PRO A 179 -20.93 18.26 10.71
N ARG A 180 -21.94 17.87 9.94
CA ARG A 180 -22.12 16.54 9.33
C ARG A 180 -21.70 16.56 7.86
N LEU A 181 -20.59 15.91 7.53
CA LEU A 181 -20.10 15.78 6.15
C LEU A 181 -20.56 14.43 5.56
N VAL A 182 -21.35 14.47 4.48
CA VAL A 182 -22.03 13.29 3.89
C VAL A 182 -21.53 13.03 2.47
N ALA A 183 -20.89 11.88 2.24
CA ALA A 183 -20.69 11.29 0.90
C ALA A 183 -20.23 9.81 0.99
N ALA A 184 -21.12 8.89 1.39
CA ALA A 184 -20.80 7.46 1.38
C ALA A 184 -20.99 6.85 -0.03
N MET A 185 -19.89 6.71 -0.79
CA MET A 185 -19.93 6.03 -2.10
C MET A 185 -19.83 4.51 -1.93
N THR A 186 -20.96 3.82 -2.08
CA THR A 186 -21.03 2.35 -1.92
C THR A 186 -20.54 1.61 -3.17
N LEU A 187 -19.39 0.94 -3.05
CA LEU A 187 -18.91 -0.01 -4.06
C LEU A 187 -19.75 -1.30 -4.01
N ARG A 188 -20.63 -1.52 -4.99
CA ARG A 188 -21.40 -2.77 -5.09
C ARG A 188 -20.55 -3.92 -5.61
N SER A 189 -20.48 -5.00 -4.83
CA SER A 189 -19.92 -6.29 -5.28
C SER A 189 -20.80 -6.95 -6.35
N ARG A 190 -20.21 -7.79 -7.19
CA ARG A 190 -20.83 -8.35 -8.40
C ARG A 190 -20.93 -9.88 -8.33
N LYS A 191 -22.12 -10.41 -8.00
CA LYS A 191 -22.48 -11.83 -8.19
C LYS A 191 -23.81 -11.93 -8.94
N ASN A 192 -23.88 -12.85 -9.90
CA ASN A 192 -25.10 -13.14 -10.66
C ASN A 192 -25.97 -14.15 -9.89
N LYS A 193 -27.29 -13.93 -9.85
CA LYS A 193 -28.29 -14.93 -10.30
C LYS A 193 -29.68 -14.31 -10.45
N ASN A 194 -30.49 -15.01 -11.26
CA ASN A 194 -31.80 -14.60 -11.78
C ASN A 194 -32.87 -14.52 -10.67
N GLN A 195 -33.81 -13.57 -10.76
CA GLN A 195 -35.24 -13.85 -11.03
C GLN A 195 -36.10 -12.56 -11.19
N THR A 196 -37.40 -12.74 -11.43
CA THR A 196 -38.30 -11.90 -12.25
C THR A 196 -39.44 -11.23 -11.45
N VAL A 197 -40.25 -10.35 -12.09
CA VAL A 197 -41.66 -9.96 -11.74
C VAL A 197 -41.81 -8.96 -10.55
N GLN A 198 -42.08 -7.65 -10.80
CA GLN A 198 -43.36 -6.88 -10.88
C GLN A 198 -43.70 -6.11 -9.57
N VAL A 199 -43.93 -4.77 -9.56
CA VAL A 199 -45.20 -3.99 -9.76
C VAL A 199 -46.20 -4.23 -8.57
N THR A 200 -46.79 -3.25 -7.85
CA THR A 200 -47.50 -2.00 -8.26
C THR A 200 -47.58 -0.87 -7.18
N THR A 201 -47.83 0.39 -7.62
CA THR A 201 -48.52 1.58 -7.02
C THR A 201 -48.74 1.86 -5.50
N ILE A 202 -48.26 3.05 -5.07
CA ILE A 202 -48.89 4.25 -4.40
C ILE A 202 -50.47 4.40 -4.36
N PRO A 203 -51.12 5.41 -3.70
CA PRO A 203 -50.63 6.66 -3.03
C PRO A 203 -51.34 7.06 -1.67
N ASP A 204 -51.28 8.37 -1.31
CA ASP A 204 -52.20 9.19 -0.48
C ASP A 204 -52.18 9.04 1.06
N ASN A 205 -52.54 10.01 1.94
CA ASN A 205 -52.58 11.51 2.03
C ASN A 205 -53.02 11.88 3.50
N GLU A 206 -53.09 13.09 4.07
CA GLU A 206 -52.72 14.51 3.79
C GLU A 206 -52.69 15.30 5.15
N ASP A 207 -52.37 16.60 5.16
CA ASP A 207 -52.70 17.62 6.20
C ASP A 207 -52.13 17.49 7.65
N ALA A 208 -52.03 18.52 8.51
CA ALA A 208 -51.90 20.01 8.45
C ALA A 208 -51.63 20.53 9.92
N LEU A 209 -51.63 21.81 10.38
CA LEU A 209 -51.76 23.18 9.83
C LEU A 209 -51.26 24.21 10.92
N ASN A 210 -50.30 25.12 10.63
CA ASN A 210 -49.99 26.39 11.36
C ASN A 210 -49.56 26.33 12.87
N ASN A 211 -48.97 27.33 13.57
CA ASN A 211 -48.20 28.59 13.31
C ASN A 211 -47.47 28.98 14.66
N ASN A 212 -46.76 30.11 14.91
CA ASN A 212 -46.46 31.39 14.21
C ASN A 212 -45.12 32.00 14.72
N ASP A 213 -44.61 33.06 14.06
CA ASP A 213 -44.20 34.38 14.62
C ASP A 213 -42.90 35.05 14.09
N PHE A 214 -43.11 36.22 13.44
CA PHE A 214 -42.33 37.48 13.36
C PHE A 214 -40.79 37.54 13.13
N ASN A 215 -40.43 38.16 11.98
CA ASN A 215 -39.53 39.33 11.76
C ASN A 215 -38.22 39.49 12.58
N SER A 216 -37.09 39.99 12.06
CA SER A 216 -36.66 40.56 10.75
C SER A 216 -35.11 40.45 10.66
N GLU A 217 -34.35 40.76 9.60
CA GLU A 217 -34.39 41.83 8.58
C GLU A 217 -33.74 41.44 7.24
N SER A 218 -34.14 42.15 6.18
CA SER A 218 -33.48 42.36 4.87
C SER A 218 -32.47 41.32 4.33
N ASP A 219 -32.94 40.49 3.39
CA ASP A 219 -32.21 40.19 2.16
C ASP A 219 -33.13 40.43 0.95
N LYS A 220 -32.59 40.78 -0.23
CA LYS A 220 -33.38 41.22 -1.41
C LYS A 220 -33.37 40.20 -2.56
N ASP A 221 -34.13 39.13 -2.40
CA ASP A 221 -34.44 38.22 -3.50
C ASP A 221 -35.61 38.74 -4.36
N THR A 222 -35.29 39.30 -5.53
CA THR A 222 -36.25 39.44 -6.64
C THR A 222 -36.16 38.19 -7.53
N PRO A 223 -37.26 37.49 -7.85
CA PRO A 223 -37.19 36.19 -8.48
C PRO A 223 -36.72 36.27 -9.94
N SER A 224 -35.63 35.58 -10.27
CA SER A 224 -35.21 35.35 -11.65
C SER A 224 -35.17 33.85 -11.95
N THR A 225 -36.00 33.44 -12.91
CA THR A 225 -36.20 32.05 -13.30
C THR A 225 -34.91 31.45 -13.86
N SER A 226 -34.24 30.61 -13.08
CA SER A 226 -33.08 29.82 -13.50
C SER A 226 -33.39 28.33 -13.33
N PRO A 227 -33.43 27.53 -14.43
CA PRO A 227 -33.72 26.10 -14.31
C PRO A 227 -32.63 25.35 -13.56
N ILE A 228 -33.03 24.32 -12.81
CA ILE A 228 -32.12 23.28 -12.32
C ILE A 228 -31.35 22.73 -13.53
N PRO A 229 -30.00 22.75 -13.55
CA PRO A 229 -29.23 22.38 -14.73
C PRO A 229 -29.26 20.86 -14.96
N LEU A 230 -30.28 20.42 -15.72
CA LEU A 230 -30.38 19.09 -16.34
C LEU A 230 -29.28 18.90 -17.40
N ASN A 231 -28.04 18.76 -16.95
CA ASN A 231 -26.83 18.65 -17.78
C ASN A 231 -25.88 17.54 -17.31
N PHE A 232 -26.42 16.44 -16.78
CA PHE A 232 -25.66 15.19 -16.67
C PHE A 232 -25.49 14.55 -18.05
N SER A 233 -24.26 14.26 -18.44
CA SER A 233 -23.89 13.64 -19.71
C SER A 233 -24.23 14.46 -20.98
N SER A 234 -23.69 15.69 -21.08
CA SER A 234 -23.39 16.22 -22.41
C SER A 234 -22.34 15.32 -23.08
N ASN A 235 -22.69 14.65 -24.17
CA ASN A 235 -21.81 13.69 -24.86
C ASN A 235 -20.57 14.40 -25.42
N HIS A 236 -19.51 14.47 -24.61
CA HIS A 236 -18.29 15.20 -24.92
C HIS A 236 -17.49 14.61 -26.09
N PHE A 237 -17.89 13.46 -26.63
CA PHE A 237 -17.30 12.89 -27.83
C PHE A 237 -18.40 12.43 -28.80
N ASP A 238 -18.55 13.16 -29.89
CA ASP A 238 -19.53 12.91 -30.93
C ASP A 238 -18.94 12.05 -32.05
N VAL A 239 -19.42 10.81 -32.17
CA VAL A 239 -18.94 9.83 -33.15
C VAL A 239 -19.34 10.23 -34.58
N THR A 240 -20.43 10.98 -34.77
CA THR A 240 -20.92 11.34 -36.12
C THR A 240 -19.95 12.26 -36.85
N LYS A 241 -19.36 13.21 -36.12
CA LYS A 241 -18.42 14.22 -36.62
C LYS A 241 -17.07 13.66 -37.07
N LEU A 242 -16.75 12.40 -36.77
CA LEU A 242 -15.47 11.78 -37.11
C LEU A 242 -15.13 11.85 -38.61
N LYS A 243 -16.13 11.69 -39.49
CA LYS A 243 -15.92 11.76 -40.94
C LYS A 243 -15.63 13.19 -41.40
N GLU A 244 -16.38 14.17 -40.90
CA GLU A 244 -16.18 15.58 -41.22
C GLU A 244 -14.83 16.12 -40.71
N GLU A 245 -14.45 15.78 -39.47
CA GLU A 245 -13.18 16.22 -38.87
C GLU A 245 -11.96 15.54 -39.49
N GLN A 246 -12.12 14.37 -40.10
CA GLN A 246 -11.11 13.78 -40.99
C GLN A 246 -11.08 14.43 -42.38
N GLN A 247 -12.21 14.95 -42.89
CA GLN A 247 -12.28 15.68 -44.16
C GLN A 247 -11.66 17.09 -44.06
N LYS A 248 -11.76 17.74 -42.90
CA LYS A 248 -11.15 19.05 -42.61
C LYS A 248 -9.64 18.98 -42.36
N ASP A 249 -9.13 17.84 -41.89
CA ASP A 249 -7.69 17.63 -41.59
C ASP A 249 -6.91 17.32 -42.87
N SER A 250 -6.13 18.29 -43.35
CA SER A 250 -5.37 18.22 -44.60
C SER A 250 -4.29 17.13 -44.61
N HIS A 251 -3.72 16.78 -43.45
CA HIS A 251 -2.75 15.69 -43.33
C HIS A 251 -3.44 14.32 -43.42
N ILE A 252 -4.64 14.17 -42.84
CA ILE A 252 -5.46 12.97 -43.02
C ILE A 252 -5.93 12.84 -44.47
N GLN A 253 -6.33 13.94 -45.13
CA GLN A 253 -6.67 13.91 -46.56
C GLN A 253 -5.49 13.50 -47.45
N HIS A 254 -4.28 13.97 -47.16
CA HIS A 254 -3.08 13.56 -47.89
C HIS A 254 -2.80 12.05 -47.77
N ILE A 255 -2.96 11.47 -46.56
CA ILE A 255 -2.85 10.00 -46.37
C ILE A 255 -3.95 9.25 -47.13
N ILE A 256 -5.19 9.75 -47.13
CA ILE A 256 -6.30 9.15 -47.89
C ILE A 256 -6.03 9.19 -49.40
N GLN A 257 -5.42 10.26 -49.92
CA GLN A 257 -5.01 10.33 -51.33
C GLN A 257 -3.92 9.31 -51.66
N GLN A 258 -2.84 9.25 -50.86
CA GLN A 258 -1.77 8.26 -51.06
C GLN A 258 -2.28 6.81 -51.05
N LEU A 259 -3.34 6.50 -50.28
CA LEU A 259 -3.98 5.18 -50.26
C LEU A 259 -4.84 4.86 -51.49
N LYS A 260 -5.31 5.87 -52.24
CA LYS A 260 -5.95 5.67 -53.55
C LYS A 260 -4.91 5.36 -54.63
N GLU A 261 -3.77 6.03 -54.56
CA GLU A 261 -2.65 5.88 -55.50
C GLU A 261 -1.86 4.58 -55.24
N ASN A 262 -1.75 4.14 -53.99
CA ASN A 262 -1.14 2.86 -53.61
C ASN A 262 -1.97 2.14 -52.52
N PRO A 263 -2.89 1.22 -52.90
CA PRO A 263 -3.74 0.51 -51.96
C PRO A 263 -3.02 -0.58 -51.14
N GLY A 264 -1.74 -0.88 -51.42
CA GLY A 264 -0.97 -1.95 -50.78
C GLY A 264 -0.38 -1.63 -49.40
N ASN A 265 -0.80 -0.55 -48.74
CA ASN A 265 -0.17 -0.06 -47.51
C ASN A 265 -0.45 -0.99 -46.30
N PRO A 266 0.57 -1.60 -45.66
CA PRO A 266 0.37 -2.52 -44.54
C PRO A 266 -0.04 -1.84 -43.23
N THR A 267 -0.09 -0.51 -43.20
CA THR A 267 -0.15 0.31 -41.97
C THR A 267 -1.39 1.18 -41.84
N PHE A 268 -2.17 1.34 -42.91
CA PHE A 268 -3.38 2.17 -42.94
C PHE A 268 -4.39 1.56 -43.93
N THR A 269 -5.67 1.81 -43.71
CA THR A 269 -6.74 1.42 -44.65
C THR A 269 -7.85 2.46 -44.63
N CYS A 270 -8.50 2.70 -45.76
CA CYS A 270 -9.64 3.62 -45.87
C CYS A 270 -10.92 2.80 -46.11
N LYS A 271 -11.98 3.09 -45.38
CA LYS A 271 -13.31 2.48 -45.55
C LYS A 271 -14.38 3.56 -45.43
N ASP A 272 -15.32 3.58 -46.37
CA ASP A 272 -16.49 4.47 -46.37
C ASP A 272 -16.17 5.98 -46.22
N GLY A 273 -14.94 6.36 -46.59
CA GLY A 273 -14.41 7.72 -46.45
C GLY A 273 -13.76 8.04 -45.10
N LEU A 274 -13.64 7.08 -44.18
CA LEU A 274 -12.82 7.20 -42.96
C LEU A 274 -11.46 6.50 -43.11
N LEU A 275 -10.42 7.15 -42.59
CA LEU A 275 -9.08 6.60 -42.40
C LEU A 275 -9.00 5.78 -41.10
N TYR A 276 -8.46 4.57 -41.22
CA TYR A 276 -8.15 3.67 -40.12
C TYR A 276 -6.65 3.35 -40.07
N LYS A 277 -6.10 3.28 -38.85
CA LYS A 277 -4.77 2.72 -38.59
C LYS A 277 -4.88 1.20 -38.41
N LEU A 278 -4.02 0.44 -39.06
CA LEU A 278 -3.85 -0.99 -38.77
C LEU A 278 -2.88 -1.13 -37.57
N ILE A 279 -3.33 -1.81 -36.51
CA ILE A 279 -2.54 -2.06 -35.30
C ILE A 279 -2.51 -3.55 -34.92
N THR A 280 -1.41 -4.01 -34.34
CA THR A 280 -1.35 -5.31 -33.66
C THR A 280 -1.84 -5.13 -32.21
N PRO A 281 -2.95 -5.77 -31.78
CA PRO A 281 -3.51 -5.55 -30.44
C PRO A 281 -2.63 -6.13 -29.31
N SER A 282 -1.80 -7.13 -29.65
CA SER A 282 -0.81 -7.82 -28.82
C SER A 282 0.35 -8.31 -29.69
N ARG A 283 1.56 -8.47 -29.12
CA ARG A 283 2.74 -9.05 -29.82
C ARG A 283 2.53 -10.50 -30.29
N PHE A 284 1.54 -11.19 -29.74
CA PHE A 284 1.18 -12.57 -30.11
C PHE A 284 0.03 -12.63 -31.14
N SER A 285 -0.54 -11.49 -31.53
CA SER A 285 -1.57 -11.44 -32.58
C SER A 285 -0.91 -11.49 -33.96
N LYS A 286 -1.26 -12.50 -34.76
CA LYS A 286 -0.89 -12.55 -36.19
C LYS A 286 -1.76 -11.64 -37.06
N THR A 287 -2.90 -11.17 -36.55
CA THR A 287 -3.85 -10.30 -37.26
C THR A 287 -3.70 -8.84 -36.83
N ASN A 288 -3.76 -7.94 -37.83
CA ASN A 288 -3.92 -6.51 -37.63
C ASN A 288 -5.40 -6.17 -37.46
N VAL A 289 -5.71 -5.25 -36.55
CA VAL A 289 -7.05 -4.73 -36.31
C VAL A 289 -7.10 -3.26 -36.78
N PRO A 290 -8.12 -2.85 -37.55
CA PRO A 290 -8.32 -1.44 -37.90
C PRO A 290 -8.91 -0.67 -36.71
N VAL A 291 -8.30 0.46 -36.36
CA VAL A 291 -8.81 1.45 -35.40
C VAL A 291 -8.88 2.83 -36.05
N VAL A 292 -9.83 3.68 -35.66
CA VAL A 292 -10.08 4.97 -36.32
C VAL A 292 -8.88 5.91 -36.12
N TYR A 293 -8.39 6.53 -37.21
CA TYR A 293 -7.40 7.61 -37.11
C TYR A 293 -8.11 8.86 -36.57
N LEU A 294 -7.67 9.39 -35.43
CA LEU A 294 -8.32 10.55 -34.81
C LEU A 294 -7.70 11.87 -35.29
N SER A 295 -8.53 12.78 -35.80
CA SER A 295 -8.17 14.17 -36.11
C SER A 295 -7.72 14.91 -34.84
N SER A 296 -6.78 15.84 -34.97
CA SER A 296 -6.13 16.51 -33.84
C SER A 296 -7.12 17.27 -32.93
N PHE A 297 -8.18 17.84 -33.50
CA PHE A 297 -9.25 18.54 -32.79
C PHE A 297 -10.08 17.60 -31.89
N MET A 298 -10.34 16.38 -32.37
CA MET A 298 -11.16 15.38 -31.66
C MET A 298 -10.44 14.69 -30.50
N ILE A 299 -9.16 14.97 -30.27
CA ILE A 299 -8.39 14.39 -29.16
C ILE A 299 -8.86 14.92 -27.80
N LYS A 300 -8.93 16.25 -27.58
CA LYS A 300 -9.33 16.80 -26.27
C LYS A 300 -10.74 16.36 -25.84
N PRO A 301 -11.77 16.41 -26.70
CA PRO A 301 -13.11 15.98 -26.32
C PRO A 301 -13.17 14.48 -25.97
N LEU A 302 -12.42 13.63 -26.70
CA LEU A 302 -12.26 12.21 -26.36
C LEU A 302 -11.60 12.01 -24.99
N LEU A 303 -10.58 12.80 -24.65
CA LEU A 303 -9.87 12.68 -23.37
C LEU A 303 -10.76 13.10 -22.19
N HIS A 304 -11.56 14.16 -22.32
CA HIS A 304 -12.57 14.50 -21.32
C HIS A 304 -13.57 13.35 -21.12
N ALA A 305 -14.18 12.83 -22.20
CA ALA A 305 -15.11 11.68 -22.12
C ALA A 305 -14.44 10.38 -21.61
N CYS A 306 -13.14 10.18 -21.83
CA CYS A 306 -12.44 8.95 -21.45
C CYS A 306 -11.67 9.01 -20.12
N HIS A 307 -11.57 10.17 -19.48
CA HIS A 307 -10.85 10.35 -18.21
C HIS A 307 -11.60 11.22 -17.20
N ASP A 308 -12.06 12.41 -17.59
CA ASP A 308 -12.67 13.38 -16.67
C ASP A 308 -14.16 13.12 -16.40
N ASP A 309 -14.87 12.47 -17.33
CA ASP A 309 -16.26 12.07 -17.11
C ASP A 309 -16.40 11.08 -15.93
N PRO A 310 -17.24 11.34 -14.91
CA PRO A 310 -17.35 10.46 -13.74
C PRO A 310 -17.95 9.08 -14.01
N MET A 311 -18.78 8.93 -15.04
CA MET A 311 -19.49 7.67 -15.36
C MET A 311 -18.65 6.77 -16.27
N ILE A 312 -17.96 7.37 -17.24
CA ILE A 312 -17.23 6.71 -18.32
C ILE A 312 -15.72 6.74 -18.05
N GLY A 313 -15.18 7.87 -17.62
CA GLY A 313 -13.74 8.15 -17.50
C GLY A 313 -13.12 7.75 -16.16
N GLY A 314 -13.79 8.09 -15.05
CA GLY A 314 -13.42 7.65 -13.69
C GLY A 314 -12.00 8.01 -13.23
N HIS A 315 -11.42 9.09 -13.78
CA HIS A 315 -10.06 9.57 -13.50
C HIS A 315 -8.94 8.52 -13.57
N PHE A 316 -9.08 7.52 -14.44
CA PHE A 316 -8.10 6.43 -14.53
C PHE A 316 -6.68 6.90 -14.95
N SER A 317 -5.67 6.18 -14.46
CA SER A 317 -4.26 6.47 -14.69
C SER A 317 -3.82 6.24 -16.14
N THR A 318 -2.74 6.91 -16.56
CA THR A 318 -2.22 6.96 -17.95
C THR A 318 -2.25 5.63 -18.71
N ASN A 319 -1.80 4.53 -18.11
CA ASN A 319 -1.76 3.24 -18.80
C ASN A 319 -3.17 2.61 -18.96
N ARG A 320 -4.10 2.84 -18.02
CA ARG A 320 -5.49 2.34 -18.09
C ARG A 320 -6.30 3.13 -19.10
N THR A 321 -6.18 4.46 -19.11
CA THR A 321 -6.80 5.35 -20.11
C THR A 321 -6.26 5.09 -21.52
N TYR A 322 -4.94 4.92 -21.68
CA TYR A 322 -4.32 4.49 -22.94
C TYR A 322 -4.86 3.13 -23.43
N ASN A 323 -4.96 2.14 -22.55
CA ASN A 323 -5.50 0.82 -22.93
C ASN A 323 -6.99 0.84 -23.30
N LYS A 324 -7.79 1.74 -22.70
CA LYS A 324 -9.21 1.94 -23.05
C LYS A 324 -9.37 2.62 -24.42
N ILE A 325 -8.49 3.57 -24.77
CA ILE A 325 -8.58 4.31 -26.03
C ILE A 325 -8.03 3.52 -27.22
N ARG A 326 -6.90 2.81 -27.03
CA ARG A 326 -6.15 2.14 -28.12
C ARG A 326 -6.91 1.02 -28.86
N THR A 327 -8.05 0.57 -28.33
CA THR A 327 -8.90 -0.47 -28.95
C THR A 327 -9.84 0.10 -30.01
N HIS A 328 -10.03 1.42 -30.07
CA HIS A 328 -10.96 2.09 -30.98
C HIS A 328 -10.34 3.25 -31.76
N TYR A 329 -9.39 3.98 -31.17
CA TYR A 329 -8.81 5.20 -31.73
C TYR A 329 -7.27 5.16 -31.74
N TRP A 330 -6.67 5.87 -32.70
CA TRP A 330 -5.22 6.05 -32.81
C TRP A 330 -4.88 7.46 -33.31
N TRP A 331 -3.84 8.07 -32.75
CA TRP A 331 -3.20 9.27 -33.30
C TRP A 331 -1.71 9.30 -32.95
N PRO A 332 -0.88 10.12 -33.65
CA PRO A 332 0.54 10.25 -33.37
C PRO A 332 0.80 10.67 -31.91
N ASN A 333 1.80 10.06 -31.26
CA ASN A 333 2.19 10.34 -29.87
C ASN A 333 1.09 10.18 -28.79
N MET A 334 0.01 9.43 -29.07
CA MET A 334 -1.14 9.20 -28.17
C MET A 334 -0.80 8.99 -26.68
N LYS A 335 0.21 8.17 -26.36
CA LYS A 335 0.60 7.93 -24.96
C LYS A 335 1.17 9.17 -24.26
N HIS A 336 1.86 10.06 -24.98
CA HIS A 336 2.33 11.34 -24.45
C HIS A 336 1.15 12.30 -24.23
N THR A 337 0.24 12.43 -25.19
CA THR A 337 -0.93 13.33 -25.08
C THR A 337 -1.82 12.95 -23.90
N ILE A 338 -2.12 11.65 -23.75
CA ILE A 338 -2.88 11.11 -22.60
C ILE A 338 -2.15 11.39 -21.27
N LYS A 339 -0.83 11.18 -21.21
CA LYS A 339 -0.05 11.48 -20.01
C LYS A 339 -0.15 12.97 -19.65
N LYS A 340 0.01 13.87 -20.62
CA LYS A 340 -0.05 15.32 -20.42
C LYS A 340 -1.41 15.76 -19.88
N HIS A 341 -2.51 15.26 -20.46
CA HIS A 341 -3.89 15.56 -20.02
C HIS A 341 -4.13 15.15 -18.56
N ILE A 342 -3.75 13.93 -18.19
CA ILE A 342 -3.92 13.41 -16.84
C ILE A 342 -3.02 14.14 -15.84
N GLN A 343 -1.81 14.54 -16.25
CA GLN A 343 -0.94 15.39 -15.44
C GLN A 343 -1.50 16.81 -15.23
N SER A 344 -2.38 17.32 -16.10
CA SER A 344 -3.11 18.59 -15.92
C SER A 344 -4.48 18.46 -15.23
N CYS A 345 -4.96 17.25 -14.95
CA CYS A 345 -6.26 17.05 -14.31
C CYS A 345 -6.19 17.39 -12.81
N LEU A 346 -6.90 18.46 -12.39
CA LEU A 346 -6.87 18.97 -11.01
C LEU A 346 -7.30 17.92 -9.97
N LEU A 347 -8.36 17.15 -10.26
CA LEU A 347 -8.82 16.06 -9.37
C LEU A 347 -7.75 14.97 -9.24
N CYS A 348 -7.03 14.64 -10.33
CA CYS A 348 -5.88 13.74 -10.23
C CYS A 348 -4.73 14.33 -9.42
N GLN A 349 -4.43 15.63 -9.52
CA GLN A 349 -3.37 16.27 -8.73
C GLN A 349 -3.71 16.32 -7.23
N GLN A 350 -4.97 16.61 -6.89
CA GLN A 350 -5.43 16.76 -5.51
C GLN A 350 -5.51 15.42 -4.76
N TYR A 351 -5.97 14.35 -5.41
CA TYR A 351 -6.26 13.07 -4.74
C TYR A 351 -5.18 11.98 -4.94
N ASN A 352 -4.23 12.10 -5.88
CA ASN A 352 -3.14 11.12 -5.99
C ASN A 352 -2.04 11.37 -4.95
N ILE A 353 -2.03 10.56 -3.89
CA ILE A 353 -0.96 10.52 -2.89
C ILE A 353 0.39 10.22 -3.58
N SER A 354 1.36 11.14 -3.45
CA SER A 354 2.74 10.89 -3.88
C SER A 354 3.36 9.79 -3.03
N ARG A 355 3.51 8.59 -3.61
CA ARG A 355 4.18 7.45 -2.95
C ARG A 355 5.70 7.61 -2.80
N TYR A 356 6.28 8.64 -3.41
CA TYR A 356 7.67 9.02 -3.19
C TYR A 356 7.76 9.97 -1.99
N LYS A 357 8.31 9.48 -0.87
CA LYS A 357 8.85 10.35 0.19
C LYS A 357 9.97 11.19 -0.43
N LYS A 358 10.05 12.49 -0.08
CA LYS A 358 11.21 13.31 -0.43
C LYS A 358 12.43 12.71 0.29
N HIS A 359 13.54 12.52 -0.42
CA HIS A 359 14.79 12.04 0.18
C HIS A 359 15.33 13.12 1.14
N GLY A 360 15.23 12.87 2.44
CA GLY A 360 15.84 13.68 3.48
C GLY A 360 17.00 12.90 4.12
N HIS A 361 18.10 13.58 4.40
CA HIS A 361 19.18 13.00 5.18
C HIS A 361 18.75 12.88 6.65
N LEU A 362 18.99 11.72 7.27
CA LEU A 362 18.88 11.58 8.72
C LEU A 362 19.90 12.52 9.37
N ARG A 363 19.44 13.34 10.32
CA ARG A 363 20.29 14.16 11.18
C ARG A 363 20.34 13.48 12.56
N PRO A 364 21.39 12.70 12.88
CA PRO A 364 21.51 12.10 14.20
C PRO A 364 21.71 13.21 15.24
N ILE A 365 21.10 13.04 16.41
CA ILE A 365 21.37 13.87 17.59
C ILE A 365 22.64 13.30 18.24
N PRO A 366 23.75 14.06 18.31
CA PRO A 366 24.95 13.59 19.00
C PRO A 366 24.68 13.52 20.51
N PRO A 367 25.18 12.48 21.22
CA PRO A 367 25.23 12.52 22.68
C PRO A 367 26.22 13.60 23.14
N HIS A 368 25.98 14.15 24.33
CA HIS A 368 26.94 15.04 25.01
C HIS A 368 28.11 14.23 25.61
N ASP A 369 29.17 14.91 26.02
CA ASP A 369 30.44 14.31 26.48
C ASP A 369 30.37 13.55 27.83
N GLY A 370 29.18 13.36 28.40
CA GLY A 370 29.01 12.70 29.70
C GLY A 370 27.61 12.11 29.95
N PRO A 371 27.49 11.18 30.92
CA PRO A 371 26.24 10.53 31.28
C PRO A 371 25.23 11.53 31.83
N PHE A 372 23.94 11.28 31.55
CA PHE A 372 22.80 12.09 32.01
C PHE A 372 22.78 13.56 31.56
N MET A 373 23.75 14.02 30.74
CA MET A 373 23.77 15.39 30.23
C MET A 373 22.67 15.66 29.20
N LEU A 374 22.33 14.67 28.36
CA LEU A 374 21.29 14.77 27.34
C LEU A 374 20.27 13.64 27.54
N VAL A 375 19.05 14.00 27.92
CA VAL A 375 17.97 13.03 28.17
C VAL A 375 16.80 13.25 27.21
N GLY A 376 16.27 12.17 26.65
CA GLY A 376 14.99 12.16 25.96
C GLY A 376 13.87 11.79 26.93
N ILE A 377 12.76 12.52 26.92
CA ILE A 377 11.55 12.19 27.66
C ILE A 377 10.38 11.94 26.71
N ASP A 378 9.64 10.87 26.98
CA ASP A 378 8.49 10.43 26.18
C ASP A 378 7.40 9.78 27.07
N TYR A 379 6.17 9.74 26.59
CA TYR A 379 5.02 9.18 27.30
C TYR A 379 4.45 7.93 26.64
N CYS A 380 4.47 6.83 27.37
CA CYS A 380 3.75 5.61 27.01
C CYS A 380 2.39 5.55 27.72
N GLY A 381 1.29 5.41 26.97
CA GLY A 381 -0.06 5.24 27.49
C GLY A 381 -1.14 5.81 26.54
N PRO A 382 -2.41 5.90 26.98
CA PRO A 382 -2.93 5.41 28.26
C PRO A 382 -2.99 3.88 28.32
N PHE A 383 -2.55 3.32 29.44
CA PHE A 383 -2.70 1.93 29.82
C PHE A 383 -3.94 1.70 30.69
N LYS A 384 -4.26 0.43 30.96
CA LYS A 384 -5.29 0.04 31.95
C LYS A 384 -4.91 0.61 33.32
N ARG A 385 -5.84 1.30 33.97
CA ARG A 385 -5.64 1.94 35.29
C ARG A 385 -5.27 0.89 36.33
N THR A 386 -4.13 1.09 36.98
CA THR A 386 -3.63 0.20 38.05
C THR A 386 -4.39 0.45 39.38
N PRO A 387 -4.29 -0.44 40.38
CA PRO A 387 -4.81 -0.17 41.72
C PRO A 387 -4.14 1.02 42.43
N ARG A 388 -2.98 1.48 41.94
CA ARG A 388 -2.31 2.72 42.38
C ARG A 388 -2.68 3.91 41.49
N GLU A 389 -3.82 3.82 40.79
CA GLU A 389 -4.40 4.82 39.88
C GLU A 389 -3.56 5.19 38.64
N ASN A 390 -2.30 4.77 38.54
CA ASN A 390 -1.43 5.03 37.40
C ASN A 390 -2.02 4.50 36.07
N GLN A 391 -1.89 5.32 35.01
CA GLN A 391 -2.31 5.04 33.63
C GLN A 391 -1.22 5.28 32.58
N TYR A 392 -0.16 6.01 32.91
CA TYR A 392 0.90 6.38 31.97
C TYR A 392 2.27 5.99 32.52
N VAL A 393 3.26 5.94 31.64
CA VAL A 393 4.67 5.81 32.01
C VAL A 393 5.45 6.93 31.33
N LEU A 394 6.08 7.78 32.13
CA LEU A 394 7.10 8.72 31.67
C LEU A 394 8.41 7.94 31.52
N VAL A 395 8.95 7.89 30.30
CA VAL A 395 10.19 7.20 29.97
C VAL A 395 11.28 8.24 29.77
N ILE A 396 12.33 8.17 30.58
CA ILE A 396 13.48 9.08 30.55
C ILE A 396 14.71 8.28 30.11
N THR A 397 15.27 8.58 28.94
CA THR A 397 16.40 7.86 28.34
C THR A 397 17.62 8.77 28.20
N ASP A 398 18.74 8.41 28.83
CA ASP A 398 20.02 9.10 28.61
C ASP A 398 20.59 8.74 27.23
N TYR A 399 20.99 9.75 26.46
CA TYR A 399 21.55 9.56 25.12
C TYR A 399 22.98 9.02 25.13
N PHE A 400 23.74 9.24 26.21
CA PHE A 400 25.12 8.77 26.34
C PHE A 400 25.18 7.29 26.76
N THR A 401 24.66 6.93 27.94
CA THR A 401 24.70 5.55 28.47
C THR A 401 23.64 4.62 27.91
N ARG A 402 22.54 5.16 27.34
CA ARG A 402 21.29 4.43 27.07
C ARG A 402 20.59 3.89 28.31
N HIS A 403 20.91 4.42 29.49
CA HIS A 403 20.15 4.15 30.73
C HIS A 403 18.72 4.67 30.59
N ILE A 404 17.75 3.85 31.03
CA ILE A 404 16.32 4.16 30.97
C ILE A 404 15.74 4.16 32.39
N THR A 405 15.14 5.29 32.79
CA THR A 405 14.31 5.41 33.99
C THR A 405 12.85 5.51 33.57
N ALA A 406 12.01 4.59 34.02
CA ALA A 406 10.58 4.56 33.72
C ALA A 406 9.77 4.85 35.00
N ILE A 407 8.91 5.88 34.96
CA ILE A 407 8.13 6.35 36.10
C ILE A 407 6.64 6.22 35.78
N ALA A 408 5.90 5.44 36.57
CA ALA A 408 4.46 5.22 36.37
C ALA A 408 3.65 6.33 37.05
N LEU A 409 2.72 6.95 36.31
CA LEU A 409 1.99 8.17 36.68
C LEU A 409 0.47 8.06 36.41
N PRO A 410 -0.38 8.79 37.16
CA PRO A 410 -1.83 8.82 36.93
C PRO A 410 -2.21 9.56 35.64
N ASP A 411 -1.47 10.62 35.30
CA ASP A 411 -1.72 11.50 34.17
C ASP A 411 -0.41 12.03 33.56
N CYS A 412 -0.56 12.78 32.47
CA CYS A 412 0.52 13.51 31.79
C CYS A 412 0.42 15.04 32.04
N SER A 413 -0.12 15.47 33.19
CA SER A 413 -0.20 16.91 33.50
C SER A 413 1.19 17.45 33.85
N ALA A 414 1.46 18.70 33.49
CA ALA A 414 2.75 19.36 33.71
C ALA A 414 3.26 19.24 35.16
N GLN A 415 2.36 19.36 36.14
CA GLN A 415 2.66 19.24 37.56
C GLN A 415 3.10 17.81 37.92
N THR A 416 2.38 16.80 37.44
CA THR A 416 2.75 15.39 37.61
C THR A 416 4.09 15.06 36.93
N THR A 417 4.32 15.57 35.71
CA THR A 417 5.60 15.45 34.99
C THR A 417 6.76 16.04 35.79
N ALA A 418 6.60 17.27 36.28
CA ALA A 418 7.61 17.99 37.03
C ALA A 418 7.92 17.34 38.39
N GLN A 419 6.90 16.92 39.12
CA GLN A 419 7.05 16.26 40.41
C GLN A 419 7.75 14.90 40.25
N ALA A 420 7.48 14.17 39.16
CA ALA A 420 8.20 12.94 38.81
C ALA A 420 9.66 13.21 38.41
N LEU A 421 9.91 14.19 37.53
CA LEU A 421 11.27 14.57 37.13
C LEU A 421 12.13 14.97 38.33
N PHE A 422 11.60 15.79 39.24
CA PHE A 422 12.33 16.23 40.42
C PHE A 422 12.64 15.07 41.38
N ASN A 423 11.59 14.41 41.91
CA ASN A 423 11.77 13.41 42.97
C ASN A 423 12.39 12.10 42.46
N ASP A 424 12.00 11.65 41.26
CA ASP A 424 12.35 10.33 40.77
C ASP A 424 13.52 10.30 39.77
N TYR A 425 13.97 11.45 39.26
CA TYR A 425 15.14 11.56 38.37
C TYR A 425 16.21 12.52 38.88
N PHE A 426 15.92 13.82 39.03
CA PHE A 426 16.92 14.84 39.38
C PHE A 426 17.57 14.59 40.74
N CYS A 427 16.79 14.20 41.75
CA CYS A 427 17.30 13.81 43.08
C CYS A 427 18.18 12.53 43.09
N LYS A 428 18.26 11.79 41.97
CA LYS A 428 19.04 10.53 41.86
C LYS A 428 20.23 10.62 40.92
N TYR A 429 20.09 11.36 39.82
CA TYR A 429 21.09 11.44 38.73
C TYR A 429 21.65 12.86 38.49
N GLY A 430 21.11 13.88 39.18
CA GLY A 430 21.40 15.29 38.92
C GLY A 430 20.47 15.90 37.86
N ILE A 431 20.63 17.21 37.64
CA ILE A 431 19.87 17.95 36.63
C ILE A 431 20.57 17.81 35.27
N PRO A 432 19.90 17.35 34.20
CA PRO A 432 20.47 17.22 32.87
C PRO A 432 20.73 18.60 32.24
N ALA A 433 21.75 18.71 31.39
CA ALA A 433 22.05 19.94 30.66
C ALA A 433 21.06 20.21 29.52
N VAL A 434 20.48 19.15 28.92
CA VAL A 434 19.47 19.24 27.86
C VAL A 434 18.39 18.16 28.05
N ILE A 435 17.13 18.57 28.00
CA ILE A 435 15.96 17.69 27.94
C ILE A 435 15.34 17.82 26.54
N ILE A 436 15.19 16.69 25.83
CA ILE A 436 14.47 16.62 24.55
C ILE A 436 13.14 15.91 24.79
N SER A 437 12.04 16.52 24.34
CA SER A 437 10.72 15.90 24.25
C SER A 437 10.20 15.95 22.80
N ASP A 438 9.03 15.36 22.57
CA ASP A 438 8.23 15.70 21.39
C ASP A 438 7.57 17.10 21.55
N GLN A 439 6.71 17.49 20.61
CA GLN A 439 5.91 18.72 20.69
C GLN A 439 4.55 18.49 21.37
N GLY A 440 4.44 17.51 22.27
CA GLY A 440 3.22 17.22 23.01
C GLY A 440 2.84 18.36 23.96
N PRO A 441 1.53 18.65 24.12
CA PRO A 441 1.05 19.72 25.01
C PRO A 441 1.40 19.48 26.49
N HIS A 442 1.72 18.23 26.84
CA HIS A 442 2.19 17.80 28.17
C HIS A 442 3.59 18.35 28.51
N PHE A 443 4.40 18.66 27.50
CA PHE A 443 5.74 19.24 27.66
C PHE A 443 5.80 20.73 27.28
N GLN A 444 4.92 21.19 26.38
CA GLN A 444 4.82 22.60 26.00
C GLN A 444 3.96 23.41 26.99
N ASN A 445 4.55 23.83 28.11
CA ASN A 445 3.89 24.70 29.09
C ASN A 445 4.88 25.47 29.97
N ILE A 446 4.40 26.57 30.56
CA ILE A 446 5.18 27.51 31.41
C ILE A 446 5.89 26.80 32.58
N LEU A 447 5.29 25.75 33.13
CA LEU A 447 5.86 25.02 34.27
C LEU A 447 7.09 24.21 33.84
N MET A 448 7.02 23.54 32.69
CA MET A 448 8.17 22.87 32.07
C MET A 448 9.23 23.87 31.55
N GLU A 449 8.83 25.02 30.99
CA GLU A 449 9.77 26.10 30.62
C GLU A 449 10.54 26.64 31.84
N ASN A 450 9.92 26.67 33.02
CA ASN A 450 10.57 27.11 34.27
C ASN A 450 11.43 26.02 34.92
N ILE A 451 11.44 24.79 34.37
CA ILE A 451 12.36 23.70 34.73
C ILE A 451 13.53 23.63 33.74
N GLN A 452 13.44 24.34 32.61
CA GLN A 452 14.48 24.49 31.59
C GLN A 452 15.33 25.75 31.75
N LYS A 453 15.18 26.50 32.86
CA LYS A 453 15.86 27.75 33.19
C LYS A 453 16.66 27.61 34.49
#